data_AF-S8DUZ0-F1
#
_entry.id   AF-S8DUZ0-F1
#
_cell.length_a   1.000
_cell.length_b   1.000
_cell.length_c   1.000
_cell.angle_alpha   90.00
_cell.angle_beta   90.00
_cell.angle_gamma   90.00
#
_symmetry.space_group_name_H-M   'P 1'
#
loop_
_entity.id
_entity.type
_entity.pdbx_description
1 polymer ?
#
loop_
_entity_poly.entity_id
_entity_poly.type
_entity_poly.pdbx_seq_one_letter_code
_entity_poly.pdbx_strand_id
1 'polypeptide(L)'
;AMAVPVEEAIAALSTFSLEDDQPEIQGTGFCVSTERGATSSPIEYGDVSAYRLSLSEDTKAINQLNLLAREGRGMGSVLYTYRSCVKALPQLPESMKYSQADLYLETYQVLDMEMSRLREIQHWQASASSK
;
A
#
# COMPACT_ATOMS: atom_id res chain seq x y z
N ALA A 1 1.06 35.62 -51.92
CA ALA A 1 0.54 36.36 -50.75
C ALA A 1 1.54 37.44 -50.40
N MET A 2 1.12 38.71 -50.32
CA MET A 2 2.03 39.82 -49.97
C MET A 2 2.43 39.69 -48.51
N ALA A 3 3.74 39.66 -48.24
CA ALA A 3 4.27 39.65 -46.88
C ALA A 3 4.10 41.04 -46.28
N VAL A 4 3.41 41.12 -45.14
CA VAL A 4 3.23 42.37 -44.42
C VAL A 4 4.60 42.81 -43.86
N PRO A 5 5.03 44.07 -44.08
CA PRO A 5 6.25 44.61 -43.49
C PRO A 5 6.26 44.46 -41.97
N VAL A 6 7.43 44.15 -41.40
CA VAL A 6 7.59 43.88 -39.96
C VAL A 6 7.14 45.08 -39.13
N GLU A 7 7.40 46.28 -39.60
CA GLU A 7 7.05 47.54 -38.96
C GLU A 7 5.53 47.74 -38.90
N GLU A 8 4.81 47.32 -39.95
CA GLU A 8 3.35 47.38 -40.02
C GLU A 8 2.71 46.33 -39.09
N ALA A 9 3.31 45.14 -38.98
CA ALA A 9 2.89 44.13 -38.02
C ALA A 9 3.10 44.58 -36.56
N ILE A 10 4.23 45.25 -36.27
CA ILE A 10 4.52 45.81 -34.94
C ILE A 10 3.51 46.93 -34.60
N ALA A 11 3.22 47.82 -35.55
CA ALA A 11 2.24 48.89 -35.36
C ALA A 11 0.82 48.33 -35.16
N ALA A 12 0.45 47.24 -35.84
CA ALA A 12 -0.84 46.60 -35.61
C ALA A 12 -0.93 45.98 -34.20
N LEU A 13 0.13 45.31 -33.73
CA LEU A 13 0.17 44.72 -32.39
C LEU A 13 0.11 45.76 -31.27
N SER A 14 0.64 46.96 -31.48
CA SER A 14 0.57 48.04 -30.47
C SER A 14 -0.82 48.66 -30.34
N THR A 15 -1.70 48.46 -31.33
CA THR A 15 -3.12 48.86 -31.24
C THR A 15 -4.02 47.82 -30.59
N PHE A 16 -3.48 46.62 -30.31
CA PHE A 16 -4.26 45.53 -29.75
C PHE A 16 -4.36 45.68 -28.23
N SER A 17 -5.57 45.98 -27.73
CA SER A 17 -5.86 45.98 -26.30
C SER A 17 -6.28 44.58 -25.87
N LEU A 18 -5.56 43.98 -24.93
CA LEU A 18 -5.98 42.74 -24.29
C LEU A 18 -6.98 43.10 -23.19
N GLU A 19 -8.18 42.55 -23.25
CA GLU A 19 -9.17 42.67 -22.19
C GLU A 19 -8.68 41.95 -20.93
N ASP A 20 -9.00 42.47 -19.74
CA ASP A 20 -8.78 41.75 -18.48
C ASP A 20 -9.67 40.48 -18.45
N ASP A 21 -9.23 39.43 -17.76
CA ASP A 21 -9.88 38.11 -17.67
C ASP A 21 -9.89 37.25 -18.95
N GLN A 22 -8.87 37.36 -19.82
CA GLN A 22 -8.71 36.37 -20.89
C GLN A 22 -8.49 34.95 -20.33
N PRO A 23 -9.14 33.92 -20.90
CA PRO A 23 -8.95 32.55 -20.46
C PRO A 23 -7.51 32.12 -20.71
N GLU A 24 -6.89 31.48 -19.72
CA GLU A 24 -5.57 30.88 -19.85
C GLU A 24 -5.56 29.89 -21.04
N ILE A 25 -4.79 30.21 -22.08
CA ILE A 25 -4.69 29.41 -23.30
C ILE A 25 -4.01 28.05 -23.00
N GLN A 26 -3.25 27.98 -21.91
CA GLN A 26 -2.62 26.77 -21.42
C GLN A 26 -3.47 26.20 -20.28
N GLY A 27 -4.12 25.06 -20.51
CA GLY A 27 -4.78 24.31 -19.44
C GLY A 27 -3.79 23.91 -18.35
N THR A 28 -4.31 23.58 -17.16
CA THR A 28 -3.52 23.24 -15.96
C THR A 28 -2.43 22.24 -16.32
N GLY A 29 -1.16 22.62 -16.10
CA GLY A 29 -0.01 21.77 -16.41
C GLY A 29 -0.06 20.49 -15.58
N PHE A 30 -0.55 19.39 -16.15
CA PHE A 30 -0.54 18.09 -15.49
C PHE A 30 0.85 17.45 -15.67
N CYS A 31 1.54 17.24 -14.56
CA CYS A 31 2.81 16.50 -14.57
C CYS A 31 2.50 15.02 -14.80
N VAL A 32 2.78 14.52 -16.02
CA VAL A 32 2.79 13.09 -16.30
C VAL A 32 4.18 12.55 -15.93
N SER A 33 4.32 11.99 -14.73
CA SER A 33 5.50 11.20 -14.38
C SER A 33 5.30 9.75 -14.80
N THR A 34 6.31 9.17 -15.44
CA THR A 34 6.39 7.72 -15.72
C THR A 34 7.59 7.17 -14.99
N GLU A 35 7.35 6.30 -14.01
CA GLU A 35 8.41 5.56 -13.36
C GLU A 35 8.67 4.30 -14.19
N ARG A 36 9.89 4.17 -14.72
CA ARG A 36 10.36 2.93 -15.34
C ARG A 36 11.33 2.25 -14.40
N GLY A 37 10.80 1.42 -13.49
CA GLY A 37 11.60 0.56 -12.63
C GLY A 37 11.72 -0.84 -13.21
N ALA A 38 12.94 -1.38 -13.32
CA ALA A 38 13.15 -2.78 -13.67
C ALA A 38 12.57 -3.75 -12.61
N THR A 39 12.20 -3.23 -11.44
CA THR A 39 11.65 -3.96 -10.27
C THR A 39 10.18 -3.62 -9.96
N SER A 40 9.56 -2.69 -10.71
CA SER A 40 8.15 -2.32 -10.55
C SER A 40 7.38 -2.57 -11.86
N SER A 41 6.45 -3.52 -11.85
CA SER A 41 5.55 -3.80 -12.97
C SER A 41 4.09 -3.65 -12.53
N PRO A 42 3.25 -2.90 -13.28
CA PRO A 42 1.81 -2.80 -13.01
C PRO A 42 1.07 -4.14 -13.01
N ILE A 43 1.64 -5.16 -13.66
CA ILE A 43 1.09 -6.51 -13.78
C ILE A 43 1.92 -7.55 -13.00
N GLU A 44 2.77 -7.10 -12.07
CA GLU A 44 3.63 -7.96 -11.24
C GLU A 44 4.40 -9.01 -12.07
N TYR A 45 4.82 -8.63 -13.29
CA TYR A 45 5.54 -9.50 -14.21
C TYR A 45 4.83 -10.81 -14.58
N GLY A 46 3.49 -10.86 -14.50
CA GLY A 46 2.71 -12.05 -14.85
C GLY A 46 2.92 -12.54 -16.29
N ASP A 47 3.35 -11.66 -17.18
CA ASP A 47 3.64 -11.93 -18.59
C ASP A 47 5.08 -12.38 -18.88
N VAL A 48 5.98 -12.37 -17.88
CA VAL A 48 7.41 -12.71 -18.10
C VAL A 48 7.61 -14.14 -18.59
N SER A 49 6.68 -15.06 -18.29
CA SER A 49 6.71 -16.42 -18.85
C SER A 49 6.58 -16.46 -20.38
N ALA A 50 6.01 -15.44 -21.01
CA ALA A 50 5.91 -15.32 -22.46
C ALA A 50 7.23 -14.85 -23.13
N TYR A 51 8.16 -14.27 -22.36
CA TYR A 51 9.40 -13.72 -22.87
C TYR A 51 10.61 -14.54 -22.39
N ARG A 52 11.44 -15.01 -23.32
CA ARG A 52 12.68 -15.74 -23.00
C ARG A 52 13.79 -14.74 -22.62
N LEU A 53 13.66 -14.16 -21.42
CA LEU A 53 14.61 -13.18 -20.88
C LEU A 53 15.59 -13.86 -19.91
N SER A 54 16.83 -13.38 -19.87
CA SER A 54 17.82 -13.79 -18.86
C SER A 54 17.46 -13.33 -17.44
N LEU A 55 16.40 -12.53 -17.27
CA LEU A 55 15.94 -11.93 -16.02
C LEU A 55 14.74 -12.68 -15.38
N SER A 56 14.35 -13.84 -15.92
CA SER A 56 13.18 -14.58 -15.45
C SER A 56 13.33 -15.06 -14.00
N GLU A 57 14.55 -15.40 -13.58
CA GLU A 57 14.86 -15.83 -12.22
C GLU A 57 14.73 -14.68 -11.21
N ASP A 58 15.36 -13.54 -11.51
CA ASP A 58 15.29 -12.34 -10.68
C ASP A 58 13.85 -11.85 -10.52
N THR A 59 13.07 -11.90 -11.60
CA THR A 59 11.65 -11.57 -11.59
C THR A 59 10.86 -12.48 -10.65
N LYS A 60 11.12 -13.79 -10.71
CA LYS A 60 10.47 -14.76 -9.82
C LYS A 60 10.82 -14.49 -8.36
N ALA A 61 12.08 -14.19 -8.07
CA ALA A 61 12.54 -13.85 -6.72
C ALA A 61 11.87 -12.56 -6.22
N ILE A 62 11.81 -11.51 -7.05
CA ILE A 62 11.12 -10.24 -6.73
C ILE A 62 9.65 -10.49 -6.39
N ASN A 63 8.95 -11.31 -7.19
CA ASN A 63 7.55 -11.62 -6.95
C ASN A 63 7.34 -12.38 -5.63
N GLN A 64 8.23 -13.32 -5.29
CA GLN A 64 8.21 -14.01 -4.00
C GLN A 64 8.42 -13.05 -2.82
N LEU A 65 9.35 -12.11 -2.94
CA LEU A 65 9.61 -11.09 -1.92
C LEU A 65 8.42 -10.13 -1.77
N ASN A 66 7.80 -9.71 -2.87
CA ASN A 66 6.60 -8.86 -2.83
C ASN A 66 5.43 -9.55 -2.12
N LEU A 67 5.25 -10.85 -2.34
CA LEU A 67 4.21 -11.63 -1.69
C LEU A 67 4.47 -11.71 -0.17
N LEU A 68 5.71 -12.01 0.24
CA LEU A 68 6.10 -11.97 1.66
C LEU A 68 5.87 -10.57 2.27
N ALA A 69 6.25 -9.50 1.57
CA ALA A 69 6.03 -8.14 2.06
C ALA A 69 4.54 -7.81 2.23
N ARG A 70 3.68 -8.33 1.35
CA ARG A 70 2.23 -8.16 1.45
C ARG A 70 1.65 -8.93 2.64
N GLU A 71 2.05 -10.18 2.84
CA GLU A 71 1.65 -10.98 4.00
C GLU A 71 2.11 -10.33 5.31
N GLY A 72 3.35 -9.85 5.35
CA GLY A 72 3.91 -9.15 6.51
C GLY A 72 3.16 -7.88 6.87
N ARG A 73 2.66 -7.12 5.89
CA ARG A 73 1.76 -5.98 6.15
C ARG A 73 0.44 -6.43 6.79
N GLY A 74 -0.11 -7.56 6.35
CA GLY A 74 -1.29 -8.16 6.97
C GLY A 74 -1.06 -8.50 8.45
N MET A 75 0.04 -9.19 8.74
CA MET A 75 0.43 -9.54 10.12
C MET A 75 0.70 -8.30 10.98
N GLY A 76 1.35 -7.28 10.42
CA GLY A 76 1.55 -5.99 11.08
C GLY A 76 0.23 -5.28 11.43
N SER A 77 -0.77 -5.34 10.55
CA SER A 77 -2.10 -4.79 10.81
C SER A 77 -2.81 -5.52 11.97
N VAL A 78 -2.67 -6.85 12.07
CA VAL A 78 -3.24 -7.63 13.17
C VAL A 78 -2.61 -7.20 14.50
N LEU A 79 -1.28 -7.07 14.55
CA LEU A 79 -0.57 -6.62 15.75
C LEU A 79 -0.93 -5.17 16.14
N TYR A 80 -1.06 -4.29 15.16
CA TYR A 80 -1.41 -2.88 15.41
C TYR A 80 -2.82 -2.73 15.99
N THR A 81 -3.77 -3.55 15.52
CA THR A 81 -5.16 -3.52 15.97
C THR A 81 -5.43 -4.39 17.19
N TYR A 82 -4.46 -5.19 17.62
CA TYR A 82 -4.58 -6.06 18.79
C TYR A 82 -4.87 -5.25 20.07
N ARG A 83 -5.92 -5.65 20.78
CA ARG A 83 -6.29 -5.08 22.09
C ARG A 83 -6.26 -6.17 23.14
N SER A 84 -5.80 -5.81 24.34
CA SER A 84 -5.65 -6.77 25.44
C SER A 84 -6.99 -7.38 25.84
N CYS A 85 -7.14 -8.70 25.65
CA CYS A 85 -8.29 -9.47 26.13
C CYS A 85 -8.31 -9.54 27.67
N VAL A 86 -7.14 -9.52 28.31
CA VAL A 86 -7.00 -9.61 29.78
C VAL A 86 -7.64 -8.41 30.49
N LYS A 87 -7.63 -7.22 29.87
CA LYS A 87 -8.28 -6.04 30.44
C LYS A 87 -9.80 -6.14 30.51
N ALA A 88 -10.41 -7.03 29.73
CA ALA A 88 -11.85 -7.27 29.72
C ALA A 88 -12.26 -8.41 30.67
N LEU A 89 -11.30 -9.16 31.24
CA LEU A 89 -11.60 -10.28 32.11
C LEU A 89 -11.95 -9.80 33.53
N PRO A 90 -13.06 -10.29 34.11
CA PRO A 90 -13.41 -9.94 35.48
C PRO A 90 -12.42 -10.60 36.45
N GLN A 91 -11.85 -9.82 37.38
CA GLN A 91 -11.07 -10.37 38.48
C GLN A 91 -12.02 -10.79 39.60
N LEU A 92 -12.12 -12.09 39.85
CA LEU A 92 -12.97 -12.63 40.90
C LEU A 92 -12.27 -12.58 42.26
N PRO A 93 -12.95 -12.13 43.33
CA PRO A 93 -12.44 -12.26 44.69
C PRO A 93 -12.42 -13.73 45.15
N GLU A 94 -11.54 -14.02 46.10
CA GLU A 94 -11.26 -15.35 46.68
C GLU A 94 -12.52 -16.08 47.21
N SER A 95 -13.61 -15.37 47.46
CA SER A 95 -14.88 -15.90 47.99
C SER A 95 -15.78 -16.58 46.94
N MET A 96 -15.50 -16.43 45.64
CA MET A 96 -16.34 -16.93 44.53
C MET A 96 -15.74 -18.14 43.77
N LYS A 97 -14.98 -18.99 44.47
CA LYS A 97 -14.24 -20.14 43.88
C LYS A 97 -15.07 -21.11 43.04
N TYR A 98 -16.37 -21.28 43.34
CA TYR A 98 -17.24 -22.18 42.57
C TYR A 98 -17.53 -21.70 41.15
N SER A 99 -17.59 -20.38 40.90
CA SER A 99 -17.78 -19.79 39.57
C SER A 99 -16.46 -19.58 38.81
N GLN A 100 -15.34 -19.93 39.43
CA GLN A 100 -14.00 -19.61 38.93
C GLN A 100 -13.55 -20.58 37.84
N ALA A 101 -13.93 -21.86 37.93
CA ALA A 101 -13.62 -22.86 36.93
C ALA A 101 -14.31 -22.54 35.58
N ASP A 102 -15.59 -22.17 35.64
CA ASP A 102 -16.38 -21.80 34.46
C ASP A 102 -15.82 -20.52 33.81
N LEU A 103 -15.49 -19.50 34.61
CA LEU A 103 -14.86 -18.28 34.11
C LEU A 103 -13.51 -18.57 33.42
N TYR A 104 -12.67 -19.43 34.00
CA TYR A 104 -11.39 -19.80 33.38
C TYR A 104 -11.57 -20.59 32.09
N LEU A 105 -12.58 -21.44 32.01
CA LEU A 105 -12.90 -22.16 30.80
C LEU A 105 -13.34 -21.21 29.67
N GLU A 106 -14.25 -20.28 29.97
CA GLU A 106 -14.67 -19.25 29.00
C GLU A 106 -13.50 -18.35 28.59
N THR A 107 -12.67 -17.94 29.55
CA THR A 107 -11.45 -17.18 29.30
C THR A 107 -10.52 -17.91 28.34
N TYR A 108 -10.31 -19.21 28.55
CA TYR A 108 -9.48 -20.04 27.69
C TYR A 108 -10.03 -20.10 26.27
N GLN A 109 -11.34 -20.30 26.11
CA GLN A 109 -11.99 -20.37 24.80
C GLN A 109 -11.78 -19.08 23.99
N VAL A 110 -11.91 -17.91 24.63
CA VAL A 110 -11.67 -16.62 23.98
C VAL A 110 -10.18 -16.45 23.63
N LEU A 111 -9.28 -16.78 24.55
CA LEU A 111 -7.84 -16.61 24.35
C LEU A 111 -7.25 -17.59 23.34
N ASP A 112 -7.82 -18.77 23.14
CA ASP A 112 -7.28 -19.77 22.21
C ASP A 112 -7.32 -19.29 20.75
N MET A 113 -8.35 -18.54 20.37
CA MET A 113 -8.43 -17.91 19.05
C MET A 113 -7.28 -16.91 18.84
N GLU A 114 -7.02 -16.05 19.82
CA GLU A 114 -5.94 -15.06 19.74
C GLU A 114 -4.56 -15.72 19.80
N MET A 115 -4.40 -16.76 20.62
CA MET A 115 -3.17 -17.56 20.66
C MET A 115 -2.90 -18.23 19.31
N SER A 116 -3.94 -18.71 18.63
CA SER A 116 -3.81 -19.31 17.29
C SER A 116 -3.34 -18.30 16.25
N ARG A 117 -3.86 -17.07 16.26
CA ARG A 117 -3.36 -15.97 15.40
C ARG A 117 -1.91 -15.60 15.69
N LEU A 118 -1.52 -15.55 16.96
CA LEU A 118 -0.13 -15.28 17.36
C LEU A 118 0.82 -16.39 16.91
N ARG A 119 0.39 -17.66 16.99
CA ARG A 119 1.15 -18.81 16.48
C ARG A 119 1.34 -18.73 14.97
N GLU A 120 0.33 -18.32 14.22
CA GLU A 120 0.42 -18.11 12.78
C GLU A 120 1.45 -17.02 12.42
N ILE A 121 1.41 -15.88 13.10
CA ILE A 121 2.40 -14.81 12.93
C ILE A 121 3.81 -15.31 13.22
N GLN A 122 3.99 -16.06 14.32
CA GLN A 122 5.28 -16.64 14.69
C GLN A 122 5.79 -17.62 13.62
N HIS A 123 4.94 -18.51 13.13
CA HIS A 123 5.29 -19.48 12.10
C HIS A 123 5.67 -18.79 10.79
N TRP A 124 4.88 -17.79 10.38
CA TRP A 124 5.17 -16.97 9.21
C TRP A 124 6.51 -16.25 9.36
N GLN A 125 6.79 -15.63 10.51
CA GLN A 125 8.05 -14.92 10.75
C GLN A 125 9.26 -15.86 10.69
N ALA A 126 9.15 -17.06 11.28
CA ALA A 126 10.20 -18.07 11.20
C ALA A 126 10.43 -18.51 9.74
N SER A 127 9.36 -18.77 8.98
CA SER A 127 9.44 -19.14 7.56
C SER A 127 10.04 -18.02 6.70
N ALA A 128 9.63 -16.77 6.93
CA ALA A 128 10.12 -15.61 6.20
C ALA A 128 11.60 -15.32 6.49
N SER A 129 12.08 -15.57 7.71
CA SER A 129 13.49 -15.38 8.08
C SER A 129 14.44 -16.44 7.54
N SER A 130 13.91 -17.61 7.18
CA SER A 130 14.69 -18.76 6.66
C SER A 130 14.77 -18.79 5.13
N LYS A 131 13.99 -17.96 4.43
CA LYS A 131 13.99 -17.82 2.97
C LYS A 131 14.97 -16.74 2.54
#